data_AF-A0A9P5NNW3-F1
#
_entry.id   AF-A0A9P5NNW3-F1
#
_cell.length_a   1.000
_cell.length_b   1.000
_cell.length_c   1.000
_cell.angle_alpha   90.00
_cell.angle_beta   90.00
_cell.angle_gamma   90.00
#
_symmetry.space_group_name_H-M   'P 1'
#
loop_
_entity.id
_entity.type
_entity.pdbx_description
1 polymer ?
#
loop_
_entity_poly.entity_id
_entity_poly.type
_entity_poly.pdbx_seq_one_letter_code
_entity_poly.pdbx_strand_id
1 'polypeptide(L)'
;MLTGMFIFELIYRVKISPVSVAHHIGSILVAQAAITISIRKETESSIEFVLCTVWGAFDIIAEFLPHIALILYRVYPTSHSFLANVFKFACITTFIGTISETVLTMFLFGTLWHRWPLSFKILTPLLHIAFSAAQLHGTRIFFSMWRKQEQKLKVGMDVENQK
;
A
#
# COMPACT_ATOMS: atom_id res chain seq x y z
N MET A 1 7.49 12.70 3.11
CA MET A 1 8.28 11.67 2.40
C MET A 1 7.40 10.88 1.43
N LEU A 2 6.31 10.22 1.88
CA LEU A 2 5.35 9.52 1.01
C LEU A 2 4.71 10.39 -0.09
N THR A 3 4.28 11.60 0.24
CA THR A 3 3.67 12.52 -0.75
C THR A 3 4.59 12.77 -1.95
N GLY A 4 5.89 12.95 -1.72
CA GLY A 4 6.86 13.12 -2.80
C GLY A 4 7.05 11.86 -3.64
N MET A 5 7.01 10.68 -3.02
CA MET A 5 7.07 9.39 -3.72
C MET A 5 5.82 9.16 -4.58
N PHE A 6 4.63 9.43 -4.05
CA PHE A 6 3.38 9.32 -4.81
C PHE A 6 3.31 10.31 -5.97
N ILE A 7 3.76 11.56 -5.76
CA ILE A 7 3.90 12.55 -6.83
C ILE A 7 4.88 12.02 -7.90
N PHE A 8 6.03 11.50 -7.48
CA PHE A 8 7.00 10.91 -8.40
C PHE A 8 6.40 9.75 -9.20
N GLU A 9 5.70 8.82 -8.56
CA GLU A 9 5.04 7.70 -9.24
C GLU A 9 3.96 8.18 -10.22
N LEU A 10 3.15 9.17 -9.84
CA LEU A 10 2.12 9.74 -10.71
C LEU A 10 2.71 10.42 -11.95
N ILE A 11 3.87 11.06 -11.84
CA ILE A 11 4.50 11.80 -12.93
C ILE A 11 5.36 10.88 -13.83
N TYR A 12 6.17 10.00 -13.24
CA TYR A 12 7.24 9.31 -13.95
C TYR A 12 6.94 7.83 -14.28
N ARG A 13 5.90 7.23 -13.69
CA ARG A 13 5.59 5.82 -13.91
C ARG A 13 4.77 5.63 -15.18
N VAL A 14 5.41 5.10 -16.24
CA VAL A 14 4.82 4.92 -17.58
C VAL A 14 3.51 4.11 -17.60
N LYS A 15 3.35 3.16 -16.66
CA LYS A 15 2.11 2.39 -16.51
C LYS A 15 1.72 2.33 -15.04
N ILE A 16 0.68 3.07 -14.70
CA ILE A 16 0.02 3.06 -13.39
C ILE A 16 -1.45 2.71 -13.59
N SER A 17 -2.00 1.83 -12.75
CA SER A 17 -3.42 1.49 -12.85
C SER A 17 -4.28 2.64 -12.32
N PRO A 18 -5.50 2.84 -12.84
CA PRO A 18 -6.42 3.87 -12.31
C PRO A 18 -6.67 3.72 -10.81
N VAL A 19 -6.70 2.48 -10.31
CA VAL A 19 -6.83 2.17 -8.88
C VAL A 19 -5.63 2.69 -8.09
N SER A 20 -4.41 2.49 -8.58
CA SER A 20 -3.19 2.99 -7.94
C SER A 20 -3.09 4.51 -8.02
N VAL A 21 -3.55 5.14 -9.12
CA VAL A 21 -3.66 6.61 -9.22
C VAL A 21 -4.60 7.16 -8.15
N ALA A 22 -5.80 6.58 -8.04
CA ALA A 22 -6.80 7.00 -7.06
C ALA A 22 -6.29 6.84 -5.62
N HIS A 23 -5.62 5.72 -5.32
CA HIS A 23 -4.95 5.48 -4.05
C HIS A 23 -3.90 6.55 -3.74
N HIS A 24 -2.97 6.81 -4.66
CA HIS A 24 -1.93 7.83 -4.46
C HIS A 24 -2.50 9.23 -4.24
N ILE A 25 -3.51 9.63 -5.02
CA ILE A 25 -4.19 10.93 -4.81
C ILE A 25 -4.85 10.95 -3.43
N GLY A 26 -5.54 9.88 -3.05
CA GLY A 26 -6.14 9.72 -1.73
C GLY A 26 -5.11 9.90 -0.61
N SER A 27 -4.00 9.16 -0.64
CA SER A 27 -2.95 9.24 0.37
C SER A 27 -2.30 10.62 0.42
N ILE A 28 -2.15 11.31 -0.72
CA ILE A 28 -1.69 12.71 -0.75
C ILE A 28 -2.68 13.62 -0.01
N LEU A 29 -3.98 13.50 -0.27
CA LEU A 29 -5.01 14.32 0.38
C LEU A 29 -5.09 14.07 1.88
N VAL A 30 -5.02 12.80 2.32
CA VAL A 30 -4.98 12.43 3.75
C VAL A 30 -3.76 13.04 4.44
N ALA A 31 -2.58 13.00 3.79
CA ALA A 31 -1.37 13.62 4.32
C ALA A 31 -1.52 15.15 4.46
N GLN A 32 -2.12 15.83 3.48
CA GLN A 32 -2.37 17.27 3.56
C GLN A 32 -3.39 17.62 4.65
N ALA A 33 -4.42 16.79 4.84
CA ALA A 33 -5.38 16.93 5.92
C ALA A 33 -4.69 16.84 7.29
N ALA A 34 -3.82 15.84 7.49
CA ALA A 34 -3.05 15.67 8.73
C ALA A 34 -2.20 16.91 9.06
N ILE A 35 -1.51 17.48 8.07
CA ILE A 35 -0.71 18.70 8.23
C ILE A 35 -1.61 19.89 8.60
N THR A 36 -2.74 20.05 7.90
CA THR A 36 -3.68 21.14 8.14
C THR A 36 -4.25 21.08 9.56
N ILE A 37 -4.65 19.89 10.01
CA ILE A 37 -5.15 19.65 11.37
C ILE A 37 -4.07 19.99 12.41
N SER A 38 -2.84 19.53 12.20
CA SER A 38 -1.70 19.80 13.10
C SER A 38 -1.43 21.30 13.27
N ILE A 39 -1.53 22.08 12.19
CA ILE A 39 -1.29 23.53 12.23
C ILE A 39 -2.44 24.28 12.91
N ARG A 40 -3.68 23.85 12.75
CA ARG A 40 -4.87 24.54 13.28
C ARG A 40 -5.05 24.39 14.81
N LYS A 41 -4.35 23.46 15.47
CA LYS A 41 -4.32 23.27 16.94
C LYS A 41 -5.69 23.17 17.64
N GLU A 42 -6.75 22.80 16.94
CA GLU A 42 -8.07 22.63 17.55
C GLU A 42 -8.09 21.34 18.41
N THR A 43 -8.42 21.45 19.70
CA THR A 43 -8.40 20.33 20.66
C THR A 43 -9.32 19.17 20.24
N GLU A 44 -10.44 19.49 19.57
CA GLU A 44 -11.42 18.52 19.05
C GLU A 44 -10.91 17.72 17.82
N SER A 45 -9.87 18.20 17.13
CA SER A 45 -9.32 17.56 15.93
C SER A 45 -8.27 16.47 16.20
N SER A 46 -7.99 16.20 17.48
CA SER A 46 -6.99 15.23 17.92
C SER A 46 -7.27 13.82 17.41
N ILE A 47 -8.54 13.41 17.29
CA ILE A 47 -8.92 12.09 16.77
C ILE A 47 -8.64 11.96 15.28
N GLU A 48 -8.96 13.01 14.51
CA GLU A 48 -8.74 13.05 13.06
C GLU A 48 -7.24 13.00 12.73
N PHE A 49 -6.45 13.73 13.52
CA PHE A 49 -4.99 13.70 13.42
C PHE A 49 -4.43 12.30 13.72
N VAL A 50 -4.90 11.65 14.79
CA VAL A 50 -4.47 10.29 15.14
C VAL A 50 -4.83 9.32 14.02
N LEU A 51 -6.05 9.40 13.46
CA LEU A 51 -6.46 8.55 12.35
C LEU A 51 -5.54 8.72 11.14
N CYS A 52 -5.33 9.96 10.69
CA CYS A 52 -4.47 10.22 9.54
C CYS A 52 -3.02 9.79 9.78
N THR A 53 -2.54 9.92 11.02
CA THR A 53 -1.17 9.53 11.39
C THR A 53 -1.01 8.01 11.43
N VAL A 54 -1.97 7.30 12.03
CA VAL A 54 -1.97 5.82 12.06
C VAL A 54 -2.07 5.28 10.64
N TRP A 55 -3.01 5.79 9.85
CA TRP A 55 -3.17 5.40 8.46
C TRP A 55 -1.90 5.65 7.64
N GLY A 56 -1.33 6.86 7.75
CA GLY A 56 -0.08 7.19 7.08
C GLY A 56 1.09 6.31 7.51
N ALA A 57 1.17 5.89 8.78
CA ALA A 57 2.21 4.98 9.25
C ALA A 57 2.08 3.59 8.63
N PHE A 58 0.85 3.06 8.49
CA PHE A 58 0.60 1.80 7.81
C PHE A 58 0.97 1.88 6.32
N ASP A 59 0.59 2.95 5.63
CA ASP A 59 0.97 3.18 4.23
C ASP A 59 2.50 3.16 4.07
N ILE A 60 3.27 3.81 4.95
CA ILE A 60 4.75 3.78 4.90
C ILE A 60 5.26 2.34 5.00
N ILE A 61 4.82 1.62 6.04
CA ILE A 61 5.35 0.29 6.35
C ILE A 61 4.96 -0.72 5.28
N ALA A 62 3.68 -0.72 4.88
CA ALA A 62 3.13 -1.67 3.93
C ALA A 62 3.69 -1.47 2.52
N GLU A 63 3.94 -0.22 2.11
CA GLU A 63 4.43 0.09 0.77
C GLU A 63 5.94 0.11 0.63
N PHE A 64 6.70 0.19 1.73
CA PHE A 64 8.16 0.23 1.67
C PHE A 64 8.76 -0.97 0.92
N LEU A 65 8.37 -2.19 1.30
CA LEU A 65 8.89 -3.41 0.67
C LEU A 65 8.45 -3.55 -0.81
N PRO A 66 7.17 -3.30 -1.19
CA PRO A 66 6.75 -3.16 -2.59
C PRO A 66 7.64 -2.27 -3.45
N HIS A 67 8.00 -1.09 -2.97
CA HIS A 67 8.85 -0.17 -3.72
C HIS A 67 10.26 -0.73 -3.89
N ILE A 68 10.86 -1.28 -2.82
CA ILE A 68 12.15 -1.97 -2.90
C ILE A 68 12.08 -3.15 -3.88
N ALA A 69 11.02 -3.95 -3.85
CA ALA A 69 10.84 -5.08 -4.75
C ALA A 69 10.83 -4.67 -6.23
N LEU A 70 10.20 -3.53 -6.54
CA LEU A 70 10.18 -2.98 -7.91
C LEU A 70 11.54 -2.45 -8.35
N ILE A 71 12.32 -1.85 -7.44
CA ILE A 71 13.71 -1.44 -7.72
C ILE A 71 14.56 -2.67 -8.00
N LEU A 72 14.51 -3.67 -7.12
CA LEU A 72 15.26 -4.93 -7.27
C LEU A 72 14.89 -5.67 -8.56
N TYR A 73 13.62 -5.62 -8.97
CA TYR A 73 13.17 -6.16 -10.25
C TYR A 73 13.85 -5.53 -11.46
N ARG A 74 14.18 -4.24 -11.40
CA ARG A 74 14.90 -3.53 -12.47
C ARG A 74 16.40 -3.77 -12.42
N VAL A 75 16.98 -3.93 -11.22
CA VAL A 75 18.43 -4.12 -11.03
C VAL A 75 18.86 -5.56 -11.33
N TYR A 76 18.05 -6.56 -10.97
CA TYR A 76 18.38 -7.99 -11.12
C TYR A 76 17.41 -8.77 -12.03
N PRO A 77 17.18 -8.35 -13.29
CA PRO A 77 16.10 -8.87 -14.14
C PRO A 77 16.23 -10.36 -14.50
N THR A 78 17.45 -10.91 -14.45
CA THR A 78 17.76 -12.31 -14.79
C THR A 78 17.76 -13.25 -13.58
N SER A 79 17.78 -12.70 -12.35
CA SER A 79 17.83 -13.50 -11.14
C SER A 79 16.43 -13.95 -10.71
N HIS A 80 15.85 -14.89 -11.46
CA HIS A 80 14.46 -15.31 -11.29
C HIS A 80 14.18 -15.92 -9.90
N SER A 81 15.14 -16.64 -9.31
CA SER A 81 15.01 -17.23 -7.96
C SER A 81 14.96 -16.16 -6.87
N PHE A 82 15.86 -15.18 -6.94
CA PHE A 82 15.84 -14.02 -6.05
C PHE A 82 14.55 -13.22 -6.18
N LEU A 83 14.15 -12.88 -7.41
CA LEU A 83 12.95 -12.10 -7.67
C LEU A 83 11.67 -12.83 -7.25
N ALA A 84 11.59 -14.15 -7.41
CA ALA A 84 10.46 -14.94 -6.93
C ALA A 84 10.30 -14.79 -5.40
N ASN A 85 11.41 -14.92 -4.65
CA ASN A 85 11.38 -14.74 -3.20
C ASN A 85 11.03 -13.30 -2.79
N VAL A 86 11.60 -12.29 -3.45
CA VAL A 86 11.29 -10.88 -3.19
C VAL A 86 9.81 -10.58 -3.39
N PHE A 87 9.22 -11.02 -4.51
CA PHE A 87 7.79 -10.81 -4.75
C PHE A 87 6.89 -11.63 -3.83
N LYS A 88 7.32 -12.82 -3.42
CA LYS A 88 6.62 -13.61 -2.40
C LYS A 88 6.58 -12.88 -1.06
N PHE A 89 7.72 -12.35 -0.60
CA PHE A 89 7.77 -11.57 0.64
C PHE A 89 6.91 -10.31 0.51
N ALA A 90 7.05 -9.53 -0.57
CA ALA A 90 6.24 -8.33 -0.79
C ALA A 90 4.72 -8.64 -0.81
N CYS A 91 4.32 -9.76 -1.41
CA CYS A 91 2.93 -10.23 -1.42
C CYS A 91 2.42 -10.56 -0.02
N ILE A 92 3.20 -11.31 0.77
CA ILE A 92 2.79 -11.72 2.12
C ILE A 92 2.73 -10.51 3.05
N THR A 93 3.74 -9.64 3.02
CA THR A 93 3.79 -8.47 3.90
C THR A 93 2.72 -7.45 3.56
N THR A 94 2.42 -7.21 2.27
CA THR A 94 1.30 -6.32 1.89
C THR A 94 -0.05 -6.88 2.32
N PHE A 95 -0.26 -8.19 2.16
CA PHE A 95 -1.49 -8.82 2.61
C PHE A 95 -1.66 -8.71 4.12
N ILE A 96 -0.63 -9.12 4.89
CA ILE A 96 -0.65 -9.02 6.36
C ILE A 96 -0.82 -7.56 6.79
N GLY A 97 -0.09 -6.63 6.17
CA GLY A 97 -0.20 -5.20 6.43
C GLY A 97 -1.63 -4.67 6.25
N THR A 98 -2.29 -5.03 5.14
CA THR A 98 -3.68 -4.64 4.86
C THR A 98 -4.65 -5.20 5.92
N ILE A 99 -4.47 -6.45 6.33
CA ILE A 99 -5.30 -7.06 7.37
C ILE A 99 -5.05 -6.40 8.74
N SER A 100 -3.80 -6.18 9.12
CA SER A 100 -3.43 -5.50 10.36
C SER A 100 -3.95 -4.06 10.41
N GLU A 101 -3.82 -3.32 9.32
CA GLU A 101 -4.38 -1.98 9.16
C GLU A 101 -5.90 -1.99 9.32
N THR A 102 -6.58 -2.94 8.67
CA THR A 102 -8.03 -3.09 8.77
C THR A 102 -8.47 -3.38 10.20
N VAL A 103 -7.81 -4.30 10.89
CA VAL A 103 -8.13 -4.64 12.28
C VAL A 103 -7.93 -3.42 13.19
N LEU A 104 -6.79 -2.73 13.07
CA LEU A 104 -6.52 -1.56 13.91
C LEU A 104 -7.48 -0.40 13.59
N THR A 105 -7.76 -0.15 12.32
CA THR A 105 -8.66 0.91 11.88
C THR A 105 -10.07 0.65 12.38
N MET A 106 -10.58 -0.58 12.26
CA MET A 106 -11.90 -0.93 12.78
C MET A 106 -11.95 -0.90 14.31
N PHE A 107 -10.86 -1.25 14.99
CA PHE A 107 -10.73 -1.09 16.44
C PHE A 107 -10.79 0.39 16.87
N LEU A 108 -10.03 1.27 16.22
CA LEU A 108 -10.07 2.71 16.47
C LEU A 108 -11.44 3.31 16.13
N PHE A 109 -12.04 2.86 15.04
CA PHE A 109 -13.37 3.29 14.61
C PHE A 109 -14.44 2.94 15.65
N GLY A 110 -14.45 1.69 16.15
CA GLY A 110 -15.40 1.24 17.16
C GLY A 110 -15.20 1.92 18.50
N THR A 111 -13.96 2.06 18.97
CA THR A 111 -13.65 2.67 20.27
C THR A 111 -13.97 4.16 20.33
N LEU A 112 -13.84 4.86 19.20
CA LEU A 112 -14.06 6.31 19.14
C LEU A 112 -15.40 6.70 18.51
N TRP A 113 -16.24 5.74 18.10
CA TRP A 113 -17.50 5.94 17.37
C TRP A 113 -18.39 7.07 17.94
N HIS A 114 -18.55 7.14 19.26
CA HIS A 114 -19.41 8.15 19.90
C HIS A 114 -18.88 9.58 19.77
N ARG A 115 -17.56 9.75 19.63
CA ARG A 115 -16.89 11.05 19.50
C ARG A 115 -16.81 11.53 18.05
N TRP A 116 -17.14 10.67 17.09
CA TRP A 116 -16.96 10.99 15.68
C TRP A 116 -18.12 11.83 15.15
N PRO A 117 -17.82 12.93 14.41
CA PRO A 117 -18.84 13.63 13.64
C PRO A 117 -19.43 12.71 12.55
N LEU A 118 -20.67 12.99 12.15
CA LEU A 118 -21.41 12.15 11.19
C LEU A 118 -20.66 11.99 9.85
N SER A 119 -20.00 13.05 9.39
CA SER A 119 -19.19 13.02 8.16
C SER A 119 -18.12 11.93 8.20
N PHE A 120 -17.40 11.76 9.32
CA PHE A 120 -16.34 10.75 9.47
C PHE A 120 -16.90 9.33 9.63
N LYS A 121 -18.06 9.18 10.25
CA LYS A 121 -18.76 7.89 10.33
C LYS A 121 -19.12 7.32 8.97
N ILE A 122 -19.31 8.19 7.98
CA ILE A 122 -19.64 7.82 6.60
C ILE A 122 -18.37 7.75 5.75
N LEU A 123 -17.54 8.79 5.78
CA LEU A 123 -16.42 8.94 4.87
C LEU A 123 -15.30 7.94 5.19
N THR A 124 -14.99 7.70 6.46
CA THR A 124 -13.85 6.84 6.82
C THR A 124 -14.07 5.38 6.41
N PRO A 125 -15.23 4.73 6.64
CA PRO A 125 -15.45 3.38 6.13
C PRO A 125 -15.38 3.29 4.59
N LEU A 126 -15.91 4.30 3.88
CA LEU A 126 -15.87 4.33 2.41
C LEU A 126 -14.43 4.44 1.91
N LEU A 127 -13.64 5.35 2.48
CA LEU A 127 -12.23 5.48 2.16
C LEU A 127 -11.46 4.21 2.53
N HIS A 128 -11.72 3.62 3.70
CA HIS A 128 -11.07 2.39 4.15
C HIS A 128 -11.31 1.24 3.17
N ILE A 129 -12.55 1.07 2.69
CA ILE A 129 -12.89 0.05 1.70
C ILE A 129 -12.14 0.32 0.38
N ALA A 130 -12.11 1.57 -0.08
CA ALA A 130 -11.43 1.95 -1.31
C ALA A 130 -9.91 1.67 -1.25
N PHE A 131 -9.26 2.08 -0.15
CA PHE A 131 -7.83 1.86 0.09
C PHE A 131 -7.52 0.38 0.27
N SER A 132 -8.31 -0.35 1.06
CA SER A 132 -8.16 -1.80 1.23
C SER A 132 -8.27 -2.51 -0.12
N ALA A 133 -9.22 -2.11 -0.97
CA ALA A 133 -9.35 -2.67 -2.31
C ALA A 133 -8.11 -2.37 -3.19
N ALA A 134 -7.55 -1.17 -3.09
CA ALA A 134 -6.33 -0.79 -3.80
C ALA A 134 -5.09 -1.57 -3.30
N GLN A 135 -4.93 -1.72 -1.99
CA GLN A 135 -3.85 -2.49 -1.38
C GLN A 135 -3.96 -3.99 -1.75
N LEU A 136 -5.16 -4.57 -1.69
CA LEU A 136 -5.41 -5.95 -2.13
C LEU A 136 -5.18 -6.13 -3.64
N HIS A 137 -5.47 -5.12 -4.46
CA HIS A 137 -5.11 -5.12 -5.87
C HIS A 137 -3.58 -5.15 -6.04
N GLY A 138 -2.84 -4.38 -5.24
CA GLY A 138 -1.37 -4.43 -5.15
C GLY A 138 -0.86 -5.83 -4.78
N THR A 139 -1.42 -6.45 -3.75
CA THR A 139 -1.10 -7.84 -3.35
C THR A 139 -1.31 -8.82 -4.51
N ARG A 140 -2.43 -8.71 -5.25
CA ARG A 140 -2.68 -9.54 -6.43
C ARG A 140 -1.64 -9.35 -7.53
N ILE A 141 -1.16 -8.13 -7.75
CA ILE A 141 -0.07 -7.86 -8.70
C ILE A 141 1.20 -8.57 -8.26
N PHE A 142 1.61 -8.44 -6.99
CA PHE A 142 2.81 -9.12 -6.47
C PHE A 142 2.70 -10.63 -6.52
N PHE A 143 1.52 -11.20 -6.23
CA PHE A 143 1.26 -12.62 -6.42
C PHE A 143 1.46 -13.03 -7.89
N SER A 144 0.91 -12.28 -8.84
CA SER A 144 1.09 -12.55 -10.27
C SER A 144 2.56 -12.48 -10.68
N MET A 145 3.32 -11.50 -10.17
CA MET A 145 4.75 -11.36 -10.46
C MET A 145 5.56 -12.51 -9.87
N TRP A 146 5.28 -12.92 -8.63
CA TRP A 146 5.90 -14.09 -8.01
C TRP A 146 5.68 -15.35 -8.85
N ARG A 147 4.44 -15.66 -9.22
CA ARG A 147 4.10 -16.84 -10.03
C ARG A 147 4.77 -16.82 -11.41
N LYS A 148 4.88 -15.64 -12.04
CA LYS A 148 5.59 -15.48 -13.31
C LYS A 148 7.09 -15.78 -13.18
N GLN A 149 7.73 -15.38 -12.08
CA GLN A 149 9.15 -15.71 -11.85
C GLN A 149 9.34 -17.21 -11.58
N GLU A 150 8.46 -17.84 -10.80
CA GLU A 150 8.48 -19.30 -10.60
C GLU A 150 8.32 -20.07 -11.91
N GLN A 151 7.44 -19.63 -12.80
CA GLN A 151 7.25 -20.26 -14.10
C GLN A 151 8.52 -20.16 -14.97
N LYS A 152 9.20 -19.02 -14.97
CA LYS A 152 10.47 -18.85 -15.71
C LYS A 152 11.58 -19.76 -15.19
N LEU A 153 11.64 -19.99 -13.88
CA LEU A 153 12.59 -20.94 -13.29
C LEU A 153 12.33 -22.36 -13.77
N LYS A 154 11.07 -22.80 -13.76
CA LYS A 154 10.69 -24.15 -14.22
C LYS A 154 11.08 -24.37 -15.69
N VAL A 155 10.72 -23.43 -16.56
CA VAL A 155 11.09 -23.50 -18.00
C VAL A 155 12.61 -23.50 -18.18
N GLY A 156 13.36 -22.71 -17.42
CA GLY A 156 14.83 -22.71 -17.48
C GLY A 156 15.44 -24.06 -17.09
N MET A 157 14.92 -24.68 -16.03
CA MET A 157 15.36 -26.01 -15.59
C MET A 157 15.03 -27.11 -16.60
N ASP A 158 13.85 -27.07 -17.22
CA ASP A 158 13.44 -28.05 -18.23
C ASP A 158 14.35 -28.02 -19.46
N VAL A 159 14.80 -26.83 -19.88
CA VAL A 159 15.74 -26.66 -21.00
C VAL A 159 17.15 -27.16 -20.64
N GLU A 160 17.59 -26.98 -19.40
CA GLU A 160 18.89 -27.47 -18.94
C GLU A 160 18.91 -29.01 -18.81
N ASN A 161 17.83 -29.62 -18.34
CA ASN A 161 17.69 -31.09 -18.23
C ASN A 161 17.57 -31.81 -19.59
N GLN A 162 17.32 -31.08 -20.68
CA GLN A 162 17.24 -31.63 -22.05
C GLN A 162 18.57 -31.54 -22.83
N LYS A 163 19.61 -30.92 -22.25
CA LYS A 163 20.96 -30.83 -22.82
C LYS A 163 21.89 -31.89 -22.25
#